data_AF-A0A4U2DPA6-F1
#
_entry.id   AF-A0A4U2DPA6-F1
#
_cell.length_a   1.000
_cell.length_b   1.000
_cell.length_c   1.000
_cell.angle_alpha   90.00
_cell.angle_beta   90.00
_cell.angle_gamma   90.00
#
_symmetry.space_group_name_H-M   'P 1'
#
loop_
_entity.id
_entity.type
_entity.pdbx_description
1 polymer ?
#
loop_
_entity_poly.entity_id
_entity_poly.type
_entity_poly.pdbx_seq_one_letter_code
_entity_poly.pdbx_strand_id
1 'polypeptide(L)'
;MPNWCVNQIHIDGPDSDAIIELMTQPKPLLHQQASRAAAKLFLAGVGGLLKTTYPMTFELYPDLVREVGNSTPENRAFTKFVTLMKQPDVALNEEVCQWLLALFDQSGLKQRYWGDLPKAARMKMAPLLKKQASDWTGLYFRRLPLDIVWAKLDLPEPEQASKNFSLSALAPPMLLVELNGFNGGLFARDSQTPSGYHDNVERLGTKWDRVSVLEVG
;
A
#
# COMPACT_ATOMS: atom_id res chain seq x y z
N MET A 1 11.77 -23.95 14.63
CA MET A 1 11.07 -23.67 13.35
C MET A 1 9.59 -23.54 13.65
N PRO A 2 8.86 -22.56 13.10
CA PRO A 2 7.40 -22.55 13.24
C PRO A 2 6.81 -23.78 12.55
N ASN A 3 5.76 -24.36 13.13
CA ASN A 3 5.01 -25.46 12.53
C ASN A 3 4.19 -24.90 11.35
N TRP A 4 4.30 -25.53 10.19
CA TRP A 4 3.52 -25.18 9.00
C TRP A 4 2.33 -26.12 8.90
N CYS A 5 1.16 -25.57 8.58
CA CYS A 5 -0.04 -26.35 8.32
C CYS A 5 -0.10 -26.75 6.84
N VAL A 6 -0.49 -28.00 6.59
CA VAL A 6 -0.86 -28.45 5.25
C VAL A 6 -2.37 -28.57 5.22
N ASN A 7 -3.02 -27.81 4.34
CA ASN A 7 -4.46 -27.88 4.12
C ASN A 7 -4.72 -28.57 2.78
N GLN A 8 -5.74 -29.42 2.73
CA GLN A 8 -6.21 -30.04 1.50
C GLN A 8 -7.59 -29.50 1.17
N ILE A 9 -7.77 -29.05 -0.07
CA ILE A 9 -9.03 -28.51 -0.57
C ILE A 9 -9.43 -29.35 -1.76
N HIS A 10 -10.66 -29.87 -1.77
CA HIS A 10 -11.28 -30.51 -2.92
C HIS A 10 -12.25 -29.53 -3.55
N ILE A 11 -12.07 -29.27 -4.85
CA ILE A 11 -12.86 -28.29 -5.61
C ILE A 11 -13.59 -29.07 -6.69
N ASP A 12 -14.92 -28.96 -6.71
CA ASP A 12 -15.78 -29.57 -7.71
C ASP A 12 -16.91 -28.58 -8.08
N GLY A 13 -17.39 -28.67 -9.31
CA GLY A 13 -18.44 -27.81 -9.86
C GLY A 13 -18.05 -27.02 -11.11
N PRO A 14 -18.99 -26.24 -11.67
CA PRO A 14 -18.85 -25.58 -12.97
C PRO A 14 -17.66 -24.63 -13.08
N ASP A 15 -17.28 -23.99 -11.98
CA ASP A 15 -16.20 -22.98 -11.91
C ASP A 15 -14.89 -23.54 -11.34
N SER A 16 -14.77 -24.86 -11.19
CA SER A 16 -13.61 -25.52 -10.58
C SER A 16 -12.29 -25.12 -11.24
N ASP A 17 -12.23 -25.18 -12.57
CA ASP A 17 -11.05 -24.78 -13.36
C ASP A 17 -10.62 -23.32 -13.08
N ALA A 18 -11.58 -22.41 -12.97
CA ALA A 18 -11.30 -20.99 -12.72
C ALA A 18 -10.75 -20.76 -11.29
N ILE A 19 -11.23 -21.50 -10.30
CA ILE A 19 -10.72 -21.43 -8.92
C ILE A 19 -9.32 -22.05 -8.84
N ILE A 20 -9.09 -23.18 -9.52
CA ILE A 20 -7.77 -23.82 -9.60
C ILE A 20 -6.78 -22.87 -10.29
N GLU A 21 -7.16 -22.25 -11.41
CA GLU A 21 -6.32 -21.24 -12.10
C GLU A 21 -6.00 -20.06 -11.18
N LEU A 22 -6.99 -19.52 -10.47
CA LEU A 22 -6.81 -18.41 -9.53
C LEU A 22 -5.74 -18.75 -8.46
N MET A 23 -5.74 -19.98 -7.95
CA MET A 23 -4.83 -20.42 -6.89
C MET A 23 -3.45 -20.86 -7.41
N THR A 24 -3.37 -21.42 -8.61
CA THR A 24 -2.13 -22.00 -9.17
C THR A 24 -1.39 -21.04 -10.09
N GLN A 25 -2.08 -20.06 -10.67
CA GLN A 25 -1.54 -19.04 -11.57
C GLN A 25 -1.80 -17.63 -11.02
N PRO A 26 -1.19 -17.28 -9.87
CA PRO A 26 -1.53 -16.03 -9.21
C PRO A 26 -1.04 -14.84 -10.04
N LYS A 27 -1.93 -13.87 -10.20
CA LYS A 27 -1.68 -12.62 -10.92
C LYS A 27 -1.01 -11.60 -10.00
N PRO A 28 -0.29 -10.59 -10.53
CA PRO A 28 0.21 -9.48 -9.74
C PRO A 28 -0.92 -8.82 -8.94
N LEU A 29 -0.70 -8.61 -7.65
CA LEU A 29 -1.71 -8.07 -6.75
C LEU A 29 -1.80 -6.55 -6.94
N LEU A 30 -2.91 -6.09 -7.50
CA LEU A 30 -3.13 -4.67 -7.78
C LEU A 30 -3.05 -3.81 -6.50
N HIS A 31 -3.53 -4.33 -5.37
CA HIS A 31 -3.46 -3.62 -4.09
C HIS A 31 -2.03 -3.29 -3.67
N GLN A 32 -1.03 -4.14 -3.97
CA GLN A 32 0.37 -3.83 -3.60
C GLN A 32 0.90 -2.61 -4.37
N GLN A 33 0.52 -2.47 -5.64
CA GLN A 33 0.87 -1.30 -6.45
C GLN A 33 0.15 -0.06 -5.91
N ALA A 34 -1.14 -0.19 -5.60
CA ALA A 34 -1.93 0.86 -5.00
C ALA A 34 -1.34 1.31 -3.64
N SER A 35 -1.00 0.40 -2.74
CA SER A 35 -0.36 0.70 -1.44
C SER A 35 0.91 1.53 -1.59
N ARG A 36 1.78 1.19 -2.55
CA ARG A 36 3.01 1.96 -2.84
C ARG A 36 2.72 3.36 -3.39
N ALA A 37 1.74 3.47 -4.29
CA ALA A 37 1.26 4.75 -4.81
C ALA A 37 0.68 5.63 -3.68
N ALA A 38 -0.13 5.05 -2.80
CA ALA A 38 -0.65 5.72 -1.60
C ALA A 38 0.48 6.21 -0.69
N ALA A 39 1.47 5.36 -0.41
CA ALA A 39 2.62 5.74 0.41
C ALA A 39 3.37 6.95 -0.18
N LYS A 40 3.54 6.98 -1.51
CA LYS A 40 4.20 8.09 -2.20
C LYS A 40 3.37 9.37 -2.19
N LEU A 41 2.06 9.28 -2.39
CA LEU A 41 1.12 10.41 -2.24
C LEU A 41 1.14 10.97 -0.81
N PHE A 42 1.10 10.09 0.19
CA PHE A 42 1.15 10.45 1.60
C PHE A 42 2.45 11.20 1.94
N LEU A 43 3.60 10.66 1.53
CA LEU A 43 4.90 11.32 1.71
C LEU A 43 4.92 12.70 1.05
N ALA A 44 4.46 12.81 -0.20
CA ALA A 44 4.44 14.08 -0.92
C ALA A 44 3.55 15.12 -0.22
N GLY A 45 2.44 14.69 0.39
CA GLY A 45 1.61 15.50 1.27
C GLY A 45 2.37 16.01 2.49
N VAL A 46 3.00 15.11 3.25
CA VAL A 46 3.82 15.48 4.42
C VAL A 46 5.00 16.39 4.04
N GLY A 47 5.59 16.17 2.87
CA GLY A 47 6.64 17.01 2.30
C GLY A 47 6.16 18.41 1.89
N GLY A 48 4.84 18.64 1.79
CA GLY A 48 4.23 19.85 1.27
C GLY A 48 4.38 20.02 -0.24
N LEU A 49 4.71 18.94 -0.97
CA LEU A 49 4.77 18.91 -2.43
C LEU A 49 3.37 18.91 -3.03
N LEU A 50 2.47 18.18 -2.39
CA LEU A 50 1.04 18.18 -2.67
C LEU A 50 0.32 18.77 -1.47
N LYS A 51 -0.73 19.54 -1.73
CA LYS A 51 -1.51 20.24 -0.70
C LYS A 51 -2.98 20.10 -1.00
N THR A 52 -3.82 20.07 0.03
CA THR A 52 -5.27 20.06 -0.19
C THR A 52 -5.68 21.41 -0.77
N THR A 53 -6.75 21.39 -1.57
CA THR A 53 -7.26 22.60 -2.25
C THR A 53 -8.23 23.41 -1.38
N TYR A 54 -8.59 22.87 -0.22
CA TYR A 54 -9.38 23.53 0.81
C TYR A 54 -8.96 23.02 2.20
N PRO A 55 -9.29 23.75 3.28
CA PRO A 55 -8.97 23.31 4.64
C PRO A 55 -9.58 21.95 4.95
N MET A 56 -8.76 21.01 5.43
CA MET A 56 -9.18 19.67 5.85
C MET A 56 -8.52 19.32 7.18
N THR A 57 -9.15 18.45 7.95
CA THR A 57 -8.55 17.79 9.11
C THR A 57 -8.20 16.34 8.79
N PHE A 58 -7.12 15.83 9.35
CA PHE A 58 -6.76 14.41 9.29
C PHE A 58 -6.09 14.01 10.60
N GLU A 59 -6.88 13.55 11.56
CA GLU A 59 -6.46 13.33 12.95
C GLU A 59 -5.30 12.34 13.09
N LEU A 60 -5.27 11.31 12.24
CA LEU A 60 -4.22 10.28 12.24
C LEU A 60 -2.83 10.87 11.95
N TYR A 61 -2.79 11.93 11.14
CA TYR A 61 -1.54 12.60 10.76
C TYR A 61 -1.77 14.07 10.38
N PRO A 62 -1.93 15.00 11.34
CA PRO A 62 -2.35 16.37 11.06
C PRO A 62 -1.40 17.14 10.11
N ASP A 63 -0.10 16.84 10.16
CA ASP A 63 0.90 17.45 9.28
C ASP A 63 0.67 17.17 7.79
N LEU A 64 -0.14 16.16 7.44
CA LEU A 64 -0.48 15.81 6.05
C LEU A 64 -1.31 16.90 5.35
N VAL A 65 -2.15 17.63 6.11
CA VAL A 65 -3.14 18.59 5.59
C VAL A 65 -2.93 20.01 6.14
N ARG A 66 -1.72 20.28 6.64
CA ARG A 66 -1.39 21.53 7.34
C ARG A 66 -1.50 22.79 6.48
N GLU A 67 -1.22 22.68 5.18
CA GLU A 67 -1.21 23.82 4.26
C GLU A 67 -2.23 23.63 3.14
N VAL A 68 -2.92 24.71 2.77
CA VAL A 68 -3.82 24.74 1.61
C VAL A 68 -3.05 25.27 0.39
N GLY A 69 -3.15 24.55 -0.72
CA GLY A 69 -2.54 24.91 -1.99
C GLY A 69 -3.55 25.43 -3.01
N ASN A 70 -3.02 25.92 -4.13
CA ASN A 70 -3.84 26.31 -5.29
C ASN A 70 -4.55 25.10 -5.89
N SER A 71 -5.70 25.34 -6.54
CA SER A 71 -6.46 24.31 -7.26
C SER A 71 -5.80 23.92 -8.59
N THR A 72 -4.66 23.24 -8.50
CA THR A 72 -4.01 22.58 -9.65
C THR A 72 -4.54 21.15 -9.80
N PRO A 73 -4.39 20.50 -10.96
CA PRO A 73 -4.76 19.09 -11.13
C PRO A 73 -4.15 18.16 -10.07
N GLU A 74 -2.87 18.37 -9.75
CA GLU A 74 -2.10 17.55 -8.80
C GLU A 74 -2.64 17.70 -7.38
N ASN A 75 -2.90 18.93 -6.93
CA ASN A 75 -3.48 19.20 -5.63
C ASN A 75 -4.92 18.70 -5.54
N ARG A 76 -5.71 18.75 -6.63
CA ARG A 76 -7.05 18.16 -6.66
C ARG A 76 -7.00 16.63 -6.52
N ALA A 77 -6.05 15.98 -7.18
CA ALA A 77 -5.85 14.53 -7.04
C ALA A 77 -5.46 14.18 -5.59
N PHE A 78 -4.57 14.96 -4.98
CA PHE A 78 -4.20 14.81 -3.58
C PHE A 78 -5.37 15.04 -2.61
N THR A 79 -6.18 16.07 -2.82
CA THR A 79 -7.41 16.31 -2.04
C THR A 79 -8.34 15.11 -2.09
N LYS A 80 -8.54 14.50 -3.26
CA LYS A 80 -9.35 13.28 -3.40
C LYS A 80 -8.73 12.11 -2.65
N PHE A 81 -7.40 11.94 -2.71
CA PHE A 81 -6.69 10.91 -1.96
C PHE A 81 -6.85 11.07 -0.44
N VAL A 82 -6.68 12.29 0.09
CA VAL A 82 -6.93 12.58 1.51
C VAL A 82 -8.40 12.33 1.88
N THR A 83 -9.34 12.69 1.00
CA THR A 83 -10.77 12.43 1.21
C THR A 83 -11.05 10.93 1.31
N LEU A 84 -10.41 10.12 0.45
CA LEU A 84 -10.50 8.66 0.49
C LEU A 84 -9.96 8.12 1.83
N MET A 85 -8.78 8.56 2.27
CA MET A 85 -8.21 8.13 3.56
C MET A 85 -9.04 8.50 4.80
N LYS A 86 -9.93 9.48 4.70
CA LYS A 86 -10.84 9.87 5.79
C LYS A 86 -12.08 8.99 5.88
N GLN A 87 -12.38 8.20 4.86
CA GLN A 87 -13.51 7.29 4.89
C GLN A 87 -13.18 6.11 5.82
N PRO A 88 -14.15 5.64 6.61
CA PRO A 88 -13.97 4.42 7.38
C PRO A 88 -13.83 3.24 6.42
N ASP A 89 -13.01 2.27 6.80
CA ASP A 89 -12.99 0.94 6.21
C ASP A 89 -12.82 0.89 4.68
N VAL A 90 -11.87 1.66 4.14
CA VAL A 90 -11.53 1.61 2.71
C VAL A 90 -10.71 0.37 2.38
N ALA A 91 -11.37 -0.69 1.92
CA ALA A 91 -10.73 -1.89 1.39
C ALA A 91 -10.11 -1.63 0.01
N LEU A 92 -8.90 -2.14 -0.23
CA LEU A 92 -8.18 -2.04 -1.50
C LEU A 92 -8.67 -3.10 -2.51
N ASN A 93 -9.98 -3.06 -2.80
CA ASN A 93 -10.56 -3.81 -3.91
C ASN A 93 -10.11 -3.24 -5.27
N GLU A 94 -10.48 -3.90 -6.36
CA GLU A 94 -10.03 -3.52 -7.71
C GLU A 94 -10.40 -2.08 -8.07
N GLU A 95 -11.64 -1.66 -7.82
CA GLU A 95 -12.11 -0.30 -8.12
C GLU A 95 -11.31 0.77 -7.37
N VAL A 96 -11.16 0.59 -6.05
CA VAL A 96 -10.40 1.52 -5.19
C VAL A 96 -8.94 1.56 -5.62
N CYS A 97 -8.34 0.42 -5.96
CA CYS A 97 -6.96 0.38 -6.44
C CYS A 97 -6.79 1.13 -7.76
N GLN A 98 -7.65 0.89 -8.75
CA GLN A 98 -7.61 1.59 -10.03
C GLN A 98 -7.79 3.11 -9.85
N TRP A 99 -8.75 3.50 -9.01
CA TRP A 99 -8.98 4.91 -8.69
C TRP A 99 -7.74 5.55 -8.05
N LEU A 100 -7.14 4.88 -7.05
CA LEU A 100 -5.95 5.37 -6.37
C LEU A 100 -4.75 5.51 -7.33
N LEU A 101 -4.55 4.54 -8.22
CA LEU A 101 -3.51 4.61 -9.25
C LEU A 101 -3.75 5.77 -10.23
N ALA A 102 -5.00 6.02 -10.60
CA ALA A 102 -5.36 7.18 -11.42
C ALA A 102 -5.09 8.52 -10.69
N LEU A 103 -5.36 8.61 -9.39
CA LEU A 103 -4.99 9.77 -8.57
C LEU A 103 -3.48 9.95 -8.51
N PHE A 104 -2.73 8.86 -8.40
CA PHE A 104 -1.28 8.88 -8.38
C PHE A 104 -0.69 9.37 -9.70
N ASP A 105 -1.21 8.91 -10.84
CA ASP A 105 -0.81 9.41 -12.16
C ASP A 105 -1.14 10.91 -12.31
N GLN A 106 -2.34 11.35 -11.88
CA GLN A 106 -2.76 12.77 -11.90
C GLN A 106 -1.93 13.67 -10.97
N SER A 107 -1.27 13.10 -9.96
CA SER A 107 -0.43 13.86 -9.02
C SER A 107 0.91 14.30 -9.62
N GLY A 108 1.33 13.71 -10.74
CA GLY A 108 2.62 14.00 -11.37
C GLY A 108 3.85 13.58 -10.54
N LEU A 109 3.67 12.71 -9.54
CA LEU A 109 4.76 12.19 -8.70
C LEU A 109 5.51 11.00 -9.31
N LYS A 110 4.85 10.26 -10.20
CA LYS A 110 5.42 9.08 -10.84
C LYS A 110 6.73 9.44 -11.55
N GLN A 111 7.78 8.67 -11.32
CA GLN A 111 9.11 8.87 -11.91
C GLN A 111 9.80 10.20 -11.55
N ARG A 112 9.27 11.03 -10.63
CA ARG A 112 10.04 12.17 -10.11
C ARG A 112 11.25 11.67 -9.33
N TYR A 113 12.43 12.14 -9.71
CA TYR A 113 13.66 11.78 -9.00
C TYR A 113 13.71 12.42 -7.62
N TRP A 114 14.17 11.67 -6.62
CA TRP A 114 14.27 12.14 -5.24
C TRP A 114 15.17 13.38 -5.13
N GLY A 115 16.32 13.40 -5.81
CA GLY A 115 17.28 14.51 -5.73
C GLY A 115 16.72 15.86 -6.19
N ASP A 116 15.78 15.83 -7.12
CA ASP A 116 15.15 17.03 -7.71
C ASP A 116 14.07 17.63 -6.80
N LEU A 117 13.65 16.90 -5.76
CA LEU A 117 12.67 17.39 -4.81
C LEU A 117 13.30 18.49 -3.93
N PRO A 118 12.55 19.56 -3.61
CA PRO A 118 12.99 20.61 -2.70
C PRO A 118 13.58 20.05 -1.41
N LYS A 119 14.73 20.59 -0.98
CA LYS A 119 15.43 20.13 0.23
C LYS A 119 14.51 20.12 1.46
N ALA A 120 13.67 21.14 1.62
CA ALA A 120 12.70 21.22 2.71
C ALA A 120 11.72 20.04 2.72
N ALA A 121 11.17 19.66 1.56
CA ALA A 121 10.27 18.52 1.43
C ALA A 121 11.00 17.21 1.76
N ARG A 122 12.22 17.02 1.21
CA ARG A 122 13.04 15.85 1.52
C ARG A 122 13.34 15.71 3.01
N MET A 123 13.64 16.81 3.71
CA MET A 123 13.90 16.79 5.15
C MET A 123 12.68 16.33 5.95
N LYS A 124 11.47 16.70 5.54
CA LYS A 124 10.22 16.25 6.18
C LYS A 124 9.93 14.77 5.88
N MET A 125 10.14 14.34 4.63
CA MET A 125 9.82 12.96 4.19
C MET A 125 10.86 11.92 4.63
N ALA A 126 12.15 12.28 4.69
CA ALA A 126 13.24 11.33 4.90
C ALA A 126 13.11 10.48 6.18
N PRO A 127 12.72 11.02 7.36
CA PRO A 127 12.54 10.21 8.56
C PRO A 127 11.45 9.14 8.37
N LEU A 128 10.33 9.50 7.74
CA LEU A 128 9.22 8.57 7.46
C LEU A 128 9.63 7.50 6.46
N LEU A 129 10.22 7.93 5.34
CA LEU A 129 10.69 7.02 4.30
C LEU A 129 11.72 6.03 4.85
N LYS A 130 12.63 6.48 5.72
CA LYS A 130 13.60 5.58 6.38
C LYS A 130 12.94 4.61 7.34
N LYS A 131 11.95 5.06 8.11
CA LYS A 131 11.24 4.23 9.10
C LYS A 131 10.38 3.15 8.42
N GLN A 132 9.66 3.53 7.36
CA GLN A 132 8.68 2.68 6.67
C GLN A 132 9.23 1.99 5.41
N ALA A 133 10.51 2.17 5.08
CA ALA A 133 11.12 1.63 3.86
C ALA A 133 10.87 0.13 3.69
N SER A 134 11.09 -0.66 4.74
CA SER A 134 10.92 -2.12 4.68
C SER A 134 9.47 -2.51 4.43
N ASP A 135 8.53 -1.86 5.10
CA ASP A 135 7.10 -2.18 4.99
C ASP A 135 6.54 -1.78 3.62
N TRP A 136 6.91 -0.63 3.07
CA TRP A 136 6.39 -0.19 1.75
C TRP A 136 7.11 -0.83 0.56
N THR A 137 8.36 -1.26 0.70
CA THR A 137 9.12 -1.87 -0.40
C THR A 137 9.22 -3.40 -0.32
N GLY A 138 8.88 -4.00 0.83
CA GLY A 138 9.08 -5.44 1.09
C GLY A 138 10.54 -5.85 1.30
N LEU A 139 11.47 -4.88 1.46
CA LEU A 139 12.92 -5.14 1.53
C LEU A 139 13.46 -5.04 2.96
N TYR A 140 13.16 -6.05 3.78
CA TYR A 140 13.49 -6.07 5.21
C TYR A 140 14.98 -6.17 5.56
N PHE A 141 15.79 -6.80 4.70
CA PHE A 141 17.21 -7.10 5.00
C PHE A 141 18.21 -6.23 4.22
N ARG A 142 17.73 -5.19 3.54
CA ARG A 142 18.58 -4.30 2.74
C ARG A 142 18.32 -2.85 3.10
N ARG A 143 19.34 -2.18 3.64
CA ARG A 143 19.31 -0.72 3.78
C ARG A 143 19.61 -0.10 2.42
N LEU A 144 18.58 0.47 1.81
CA LEU A 144 18.70 1.17 0.55
C LEU A 144 18.84 2.69 0.76
N PRO A 145 19.65 3.36 -0.08
CA PRO A 145 19.58 4.81 -0.26
C PRO A 145 18.14 5.31 -0.48
N LEU A 146 17.79 6.48 0.07
CA LEU A 146 16.42 6.99 0.06
C LEU A 146 15.88 7.27 -1.35
N ASP A 147 16.75 7.66 -2.28
CA ASP A 147 16.41 7.82 -3.69
C ASP A 147 15.99 6.50 -4.33
N ILE A 148 16.65 5.40 -3.99
CA ILE A 148 16.27 4.06 -4.44
C ILE A 148 14.96 3.62 -3.78
N VAL A 149 14.76 3.85 -2.48
CA VAL A 149 13.48 3.54 -1.81
C VAL A 149 12.34 4.32 -2.47
N TRP A 150 12.53 5.62 -2.69
CA TRP A 150 11.56 6.50 -3.35
C TRP A 150 11.23 6.05 -4.78
N ALA A 151 12.22 5.62 -5.55
CA ALA A 151 12.01 5.09 -6.89
C ALA A 151 11.27 3.73 -6.88
N LYS A 152 11.54 2.88 -5.88
CA LYS A 152 10.87 1.58 -5.76
C LYS A 152 9.37 1.67 -5.50
N LEU A 153 8.89 2.79 -4.94
CA LEU A 153 7.45 3.02 -4.78
C LEU A 153 6.72 3.19 -6.12
N ASP A 154 7.43 3.45 -7.22
CA ASP A 154 6.84 3.52 -8.57
C ASP A 154 6.80 2.17 -9.28
N LEU A 155 7.60 1.21 -8.81
CA LEU A 155 7.84 -0.03 -9.55
C LEU A 155 6.80 -1.08 -9.18
N PRO A 156 6.22 -1.78 -10.18
CA PRO A 156 5.42 -2.97 -9.91
C PRO A 156 6.29 -4.04 -9.23
N GLU A 157 5.66 -4.95 -8.48
CA GLU A 157 6.41 -6.14 -8.02
C GLU A 157 6.96 -6.92 -9.23
N PRO A 158 8.19 -7.44 -9.15
CA PRO A 158 8.72 -8.31 -10.19
C PRO A 158 7.87 -9.58 -10.29
N GLU A 159 7.59 -10.02 -11.53
CA GLU A 159 6.77 -11.21 -11.86
C GLU A 159 7.19 -12.48 -11.09
N GLN A 160 8.48 -12.65 -10.73
CA GLN A 160 8.93 -13.79 -9.93
C GLN A 160 8.27 -13.94 -8.55
N ALA A 161 7.60 -12.90 -8.03
CA ALA A 161 6.84 -12.98 -6.79
C ALA A 161 5.59 -13.88 -6.88
N SER A 162 5.15 -14.27 -8.09
CA SER A 162 3.86 -14.92 -8.35
C SER A 162 3.89 -16.46 -8.30
N LYS A 163 4.78 -17.09 -7.52
CA LYS A 163 4.70 -18.55 -7.30
C LYS A 163 3.76 -18.95 -6.16
N ASN A 164 3.41 -18.00 -5.30
CA ASN A 164 2.56 -18.24 -4.15
C ASN A 164 1.23 -17.51 -4.35
N PHE A 165 0.13 -18.18 -4.03
CA PHE A 165 -1.18 -17.55 -3.96
C PHE A 165 -1.22 -16.60 -2.76
N SER A 166 -1.80 -15.41 -2.92
CA SER A 166 -2.06 -14.52 -1.79
C SER A 166 -3.54 -14.54 -1.46
N LEU A 167 -3.85 -14.81 -0.18
CA LEU A 167 -5.20 -14.73 0.37
C LEU A 167 -5.77 -13.31 0.26
N SER A 168 -4.92 -12.29 0.15
CA SER A 168 -5.33 -10.90 -0.08
C SER A 168 -5.96 -10.68 -1.46
N ALA A 169 -5.85 -11.63 -2.39
CA ALA A 169 -6.63 -11.63 -3.63
C ALA A 169 -8.12 -11.91 -3.38
N LEU A 170 -8.46 -12.63 -2.31
CA LEU A 170 -9.83 -12.97 -1.92
C LEU A 170 -10.41 -11.94 -0.95
N ALA A 171 -9.61 -11.51 0.02
CA ALA A 171 -10.01 -10.52 1.01
C ALA A 171 -8.97 -9.39 1.01
N PRO A 172 -9.18 -8.27 0.30
CA PRO A 172 -8.18 -7.22 0.18
C PRO A 172 -7.91 -6.51 1.52
N PRO A 173 -6.67 -6.02 1.76
CA PRO A 173 -6.35 -5.26 2.95
C PRO A 173 -6.95 -3.84 2.90
N MET A 174 -6.94 -3.16 4.03
CA MET A 174 -7.44 -1.79 4.16
C MET A 174 -6.36 -0.76 3.82
N LEU A 175 -6.74 0.34 3.17
CA LEU A 175 -5.81 1.40 2.73
C LEU A 175 -4.96 1.96 3.88
N LEU A 176 -5.59 2.28 5.01
CA LEU A 176 -4.87 2.84 6.17
C LEU A 176 -3.95 1.80 6.82
N VAL A 177 -4.30 0.51 6.79
CA VAL A 177 -3.45 -0.57 7.31
C VAL A 177 -2.20 -0.71 6.46
N GLU A 178 -2.34 -0.72 5.14
CA GLU A 178 -1.21 -0.80 4.21
C GLU A 178 -0.27 0.41 4.33
N LEU A 179 -0.83 1.61 4.52
CA LEU A 179 -0.04 2.80 4.83
C LEU A 179 0.67 2.68 6.18
N ASN A 180 -0.01 2.14 7.20
CA ASN A 180 0.57 1.94 8.52
C ASN A 180 1.74 0.96 8.50
N GLY A 181 1.74 0.02 7.57
CA GLY A 181 2.78 -0.97 7.34
C GLY A 181 2.54 -2.26 8.13
N PHE A 182 3.25 -3.33 7.76
CA PHE A 182 3.12 -4.64 8.40
C PHE A 182 3.41 -4.58 9.91
N ASN A 183 4.45 -3.83 10.30
CA ASN A 183 4.81 -3.62 11.70
C ASN A 183 4.09 -2.41 12.33
N GLY A 184 3.35 -1.65 11.53
CA GLY A 184 2.62 -0.46 11.98
C GLY A 184 3.51 0.73 12.32
N GLY A 185 2.94 1.62 13.13
CA GLY A 185 3.66 2.71 13.79
C GLY A 185 3.81 3.98 12.95
N LEU A 186 3.20 4.06 11.75
CA LEU A 186 3.00 5.34 11.08
C LEU A 186 1.95 6.17 11.83
N PHE A 187 0.82 5.54 12.15
CA PHE A 187 -0.31 6.15 12.86
C PHE A 187 -0.28 5.83 14.36
N ALA A 188 0.90 5.74 14.97
CA ALA A 188 1.08 5.28 16.36
C ALA A 188 0.34 6.09 17.44
N ARG A 189 -0.15 7.30 17.10
CA ARG A 189 -0.98 8.12 18.01
C ARG A 189 -2.43 7.67 18.04
N ASP A 190 -2.85 6.85 17.08
CA ASP A 190 -4.15 6.25 16.98
C ASP A 190 -4.05 4.76 17.33
N SER A 191 -4.81 4.33 18.34
CA SER A 191 -4.87 2.93 18.73
C SER A 191 -5.85 2.11 17.89
N GLN A 192 -6.60 2.75 16.98
CA GLN A 192 -7.62 2.09 16.19
C GLN A 192 -7.09 1.54 14.87
N THR A 193 -6.10 2.16 14.24
CA THR A 193 -5.52 1.66 12.99
C THR A 193 -4.62 0.46 13.24
N PRO A 194 -5.00 -0.77 12.84
CA PRO A 194 -4.17 -1.94 13.10
C PRO A 194 -2.89 -1.89 12.24
N SER A 195 -1.86 -2.59 12.70
CA SER A 195 -0.71 -2.93 11.85
C SER A 195 -1.13 -4.03 10.85
N GLY A 196 -0.45 -4.14 9.71
CA GLY A 196 -0.71 -5.24 8.77
C GLY A 196 -0.61 -6.65 9.37
N TYR A 197 0.23 -6.87 10.39
CA TYR A 197 0.25 -8.13 11.13
C TYR A 197 -1.10 -8.47 11.79
N HIS A 198 -1.66 -7.52 12.55
CA HIS A 198 -2.92 -7.69 13.27
C HIS A 198 -4.10 -7.79 12.31
N ASP A 199 -4.12 -6.96 11.28
CA ASP A 199 -5.13 -7.02 10.21
C ASP A 199 -5.12 -8.38 9.52
N ASN A 200 -3.95 -8.91 9.13
CA ASN A 200 -3.86 -10.24 8.53
C ASN A 200 -4.41 -11.33 9.46
N VAL A 201 -4.08 -11.29 10.75
CA VAL A 201 -4.59 -12.27 11.72
C VAL A 201 -6.12 -12.21 11.82
N GLU A 202 -6.71 -11.01 11.85
CA GLU A 202 -8.15 -10.83 11.95
C GLU A 202 -8.88 -11.17 10.64
N ARG A 203 -8.42 -10.61 9.52
CA ARG A 203 -9.04 -10.76 8.19
C ARG A 203 -8.81 -12.13 7.56
N LEU A 204 -7.62 -12.71 7.73
CA LEU A 204 -7.21 -13.94 7.05
C LEU A 204 -7.08 -15.15 7.99
N GLY A 205 -7.12 -14.95 9.31
CA GLY A 205 -6.87 -16.02 10.29
C GLY A 205 -5.39 -16.43 10.39
N THR A 206 -4.48 -15.74 9.70
CA THR A 206 -3.04 -16.03 9.68
C THR A 206 -2.25 -14.75 9.44
N LYS A 207 -1.04 -14.65 10.00
CA LYS A 207 -0.19 -13.47 9.83
C LYS A 207 0.36 -13.30 8.41
N TRP A 208 0.53 -14.40 7.68
CA TRP A 208 1.09 -14.40 6.32
C TRP A 208 -0.01 -14.64 5.31
N ASP A 209 -0.15 -13.72 4.37
CA ASP A 209 -1.13 -13.78 3.30
C ASP A 209 -0.72 -14.75 2.17
N ARG A 210 0.59 -15.00 2.00
CA ARG A 210 1.11 -15.86 0.95
C ARG A 210 1.11 -17.34 1.36
N VAL A 211 0.53 -18.17 0.52
CA VAL A 211 0.45 -19.63 0.66
C VAL A 211 1.07 -20.31 -0.56
N SER A 212 1.79 -21.41 -0.31
CA SER A 212 2.26 -22.29 -1.38
C SER A 212 1.12 -23.19 -1.81
N VAL A 213 0.82 -23.25 -3.11
CA VAL A 213 -0.21 -24.12 -3.67
C VAL A 213 0.45 -25.21 -4.49
N LEU A 214 0.02 -26.45 -4.28
CA LEU A 214 0.44 -27.62 -5.04
C LEU A 214 -0.83 -28.33 -5.52
N GLU A 215 -0.98 -28.46 -6.83
CA GLU A 215 -2.03 -29.28 -7.41
C GLU A 215 -1.62 -30.75 -7.31
N VAL A 216 -2.51 -31.57 -6.76
CA VAL A 216 -2.29 -33.01 -6.62
C VAL A 216 -3.39 -33.69 -7.43
N GLY A 217 -2.98 -34.35 -8.52
CA GLY A 217 -3.86 -35.06 -9.45
C GLY A 217 -4.46 -36.34 -8.88
#